data_AF-A0A560L4U2-F1
#
_entry.id   AF-A0A560L4U2-F1
#
_cell.length_a   1.000
_cell.length_b   1.000
_cell.length_c   1.000
_cell.angle_alpha   90.00
_cell.angle_beta   90.00
_cell.angle_gamma   90.00
#
_symmetry.space_group_name_H-M   'P 1'
#
loop_
_entity.id
_entity.type
_entity.pdbx_description
1 polymer ?
#
loop_
_entity_poly.entity_id
_entity_poly.type
_entity_poly.pdbx_seq_one_letter_code
_entity_poly.pdbx_strand_id
1 'polypeptide(L)' 'DAFETGDAAYVAKALGVVARAKGMAEIARKTGLSREQLYRSFSERGNPTLKTTLAVMRALGVDMTAKAHAAR' A
#
# COMPACT_ATOMS: atom_id res chain seq x y z
N ASP A 1 -12.89 3.07 -3.89
CA ASP A 1 -12.56 4.37 -4.48
C ASP A 1 -11.08 4.53 -4.82
N ALA A 2 -10.12 4.39 -3.89
CA ALA A 2 -8.73 4.79 -4.15
C ALA A 2 -8.10 4.18 -5.42
N PHE A 3 -8.29 2.90 -5.71
CA PHE A 3 -7.79 2.28 -6.94
C PHE A 3 -8.56 2.72 -8.20
N GLU A 4 -9.81 3.17 -8.07
CA GLU A 4 -10.64 3.63 -9.19
C GLU A 4 -10.20 5.01 -9.69
N THR A 5 -9.53 5.81 -8.85
CA THR A 5 -9.07 7.15 -9.24
C THR A 5 -7.84 7.13 -10.16
N GLY A 6 -7.07 6.03 -10.16
CA GLY A 6 -5.77 5.95 -10.84
C GLY A 6 -4.67 6.84 -10.24
N ASP A 7 -4.93 7.52 -9.12
CA ASP A 7 -3.95 8.39 -8.44
C ASP A 7 -3.07 7.58 -7.48
N ALA A 8 -1.79 7.45 -7.84
CA ALA A 8 -0.82 6.71 -7.05
C ALA A 8 -0.62 7.25 -5.62
N ALA A 9 -0.66 8.56 -5.43
CA ALA A 9 -0.49 9.17 -4.11
C ALA A 9 -1.72 8.90 -3.24
N TYR A 10 -2.92 8.95 -3.81
CA TYR A 10 -4.14 8.63 -3.09
C TYR A 10 -4.21 7.14 -2.70
N VAL A 11 -3.84 6.24 -3.61
CA VAL A 11 -3.71 4.80 -3.31
C VAL A 11 -2.72 4.56 -2.18
N ALA A 12 -1.53 5.16 -2.24
CA ALA A 12 -0.53 5.03 -1.18
C ALA A 12 -1.05 5.55 0.17
N LYS A 13 -1.72 6.71 0.19
CA LYS A 13 -2.33 7.26 1.40
C LYS A 13 -3.37 6.30 1.98
N ALA A 14 -4.28 5.77 1.15
CA ALA A 14 -5.33 4.85 1.58
C ALA A 14 -4.76 3.56 2.17
N LEU A 15 -3.77 2.94 1.51
CA LEU A 15 -3.05 1.78 2.05
C LEU A 15 -2.37 2.11 3.38
N GLY A 16 -1.82 3.30 3.52
CA GLY A 16 -1.25 3.79 4.76
C GLY A 16 -2.26 3.90 5.90
N VAL A 17 -3.49 4.34 5.62
CA VAL A 17 -4.56 4.39 6.63
C VAL A 17 -4.90 2.98 7.12
N VAL A 18 -5.08 2.04 6.20
CA VAL A 18 -5.38 0.64 6.54
C VAL A 18 -4.23 0.00 7.32
N ALA A 19 -2.98 0.22 6.90
CA ALA A 19 -1.80 -0.29 7.60
C ALA A 19 -1.65 0.26 9.03
N ARG A 20 -1.99 1.54 9.25
CA ARG A 20 -2.01 2.13 10.59
C ARG A 20 -3.09 1.51 11.47
N ALA A 21 -4.30 1.33 10.92
CA ALA A 21 -5.41 0.69 11.63
C ALA A 21 -5.12 -0.77 11.99
N LYS A 22 -4.41 -1.51 11.12
CA LYS A 22 -3.98 -2.89 11.40
C LYS A 22 -2.85 -2.96 12.44
N GLY A 23 -1.97 -1.96 12.47
CA GLY A 23 -0.86 -1.84 13.41
C GLY A 23 0.50 -1.91 12.72
N MET A 24 1.21 -0.78 12.71
CA MET A 24 2.50 -0.65 11.98
C MET A 24 3.60 -1.59 12.47
N ALA A 25 3.59 -1.99 13.74
CA ALA A 25 4.57 -2.95 14.25
C ALA A 25 4.37 -4.37 13.66
N GLU A 26 3.11 -4.79 13.48
CA GLU A 26 2.79 -6.07 12.85
C GLU A 26 3.18 -6.05 11.37
N ILE A 27 2.83 -4.98 10.66
CA ILE A 27 3.17 -4.82 9.24
C ILE A 27 4.68 -4.83 9.05
N ALA A 28 5.42 -4.06 9.84
CA ALA A 28 6.88 -4.02 9.80
C ALA A 28 7.52 -5.42 9.92
N ARG A 29 7.06 -6.25 10.87
CA ARG A 29 7.55 -7.62 11.01
C ARG A 29 7.21 -8.48 9.79
N LYS A 30 5.97 -8.41 9.29
CA LYS A 30 5.52 -9.20 8.14
C LYS A 30 6.23 -8.84 6.85
N THR A 31 6.55 -7.56 6.65
CA THR A 31 7.16 -7.07 5.41
C THR A 31 8.69 -7.00 5.46
N GLY A 32 9.29 -7.11 6.65
CA GLY A 32 10.72 -6.87 6.87
C GLY A 32 11.13 -5.40 6.70
N LEU A 33 10.18 -4.47 6.79
CA LEU A 33 10.43 -3.02 6.62
C LEU A 33 10.45 -2.34 7.97
N SER A 34 11.22 -1.24 8.09
CA SER A 34 11.15 -0.44 9.31
C SER A 34 9.82 0.33 9.39
N ARG A 35 9.35 0.59 10.62
CA ARG A 35 8.15 1.42 10.85
C ARG A 35 8.32 2.83 10.25
N GLU A 36 9.52 3.40 10.33
CA GLU A 36 9.85 4.69 9.74
C GLU A 36 9.69 4.67 8.22
N GLN A 37 10.21 3.63 7.56
CA GLN A 37 10.04 3.46 6.13
C GLN A 37 8.56 3.34 5.76
N LEU A 38 7.78 2.55 6.50
CA LEU A 38 6.34 2.43 6.27
C LEU A 38 5.62 3.77 6.42
N TYR A 39 5.92 4.55 7.46
CA TYR A 39 5.32 5.87 7.65
C TYR A 39 5.67 6.83 6.52
N ARG A 40 6.94 6.89 6.11
CA ARG A 40 7.39 7.75 5.02
C ARG A 40 6.75 7.33 3.70
N SER A 41 6.82 6.05 3.36
CA SER A 41 6.34 5.49 2.10
C SER A 41 4.82 5.62 1.92
N PHE A 42 4.03 5.52 3.00
CA PHE A 42 2.57 5.63 2.95
C PHE A 42 2.04 6.87 3.71
N SER A 43 2.81 7.97 3.65
CA SER A 43 2.37 9.31 4.07
C SER A 43 1.64 10.02 2.92
N GLU A 44 1.12 11.23 3.17
CA GLU A 44 0.47 12.04 2.13
C GLU A 44 1.39 12.42 0.96
N ARG A 45 2.71 12.51 1.22
CA ARG A 45 3.73 12.78 0.20
C ARG A 45 4.63 11.57 -0.04
N GLY A 46 4.19 10.40 0.41
CA GLY A 46 4.93 9.16 0.27
C GLY A 46 4.95 8.68 -1.18
N ASN A 47 6.02 8.01 -1.56
CA ASN A 47 6.14 7.35 -2.86
C ASN A 47 6.65 5.91 -2.63
N PRO A 48 5.76 4.96 -2.29
CA PRO A 48 6.16 3.58 -2.08
C PRO A 48 6.56 2.97 -3.43
N THR A 49 7.67 2.23 -3.46
CA THR A 49 8.01 1.43 -4.64
C THR A 49 6.98 0.32 -4.84
N LEU A 50 6.81 -0.19 -6.06
CA LEU A 50 5.90 -1.31 -6.33
C LEU A 50 6.18 -2.52 -5.40
N LYS A 51 7.45 -2.84 -5.17
CA LYS A 51 7.86 -3.89 -4.21
C LYS A 51 7.31 -3.64 -2.80
N THR A 52 7.41 -2.41 -2.32
CA THR A 52 6.91 -2.01 -0.99
C THR A 52 5.40 -2.12 -0.92
N THR A 53 4.70 -1.63 -1.94
CA THR A 53 3.25 -1.68 -2.06
C THR A 53 2.74 -3.13 -2.03
N LEU A 54 3.30 -4.01 -2.86
CA LEU A 54 2.91 -5.42 -2.91
C LEU A 54 3.18 -6.15 -1.60
N ALA A 55 4.32 -5.88 -0.94
CA ALA A 55 4.63 -6.47 0.35
C ALA A 55 3.61 -6.06 1.43
N VAL A 56 3.25 -4.78 1.49
CA VAL A 56 2.26 -4.27 2.45
C VAL A 56 0.87 -4.81 2.15
N MET A 57 0.43 -4.85 0.89
CA MET A 57 -0.87 -5.44 0.52
C MET A 57 -0.96 -6.90 0.99
N ARG A 58 0.08 -7.70 0.76
CA ARG A 58 0.13 -9.08 1.24
C ARG A 58 0.10 -9.16 2.77
N ALA A 59 0.82 -8.30 3.48
CA ALA A 59 0.79 -8.25 4.94
C ALA A 59 -0.60 -7.89 5.51
N LEU A 60 -1.38 -7.12 4.74
CA LEU A 60 -2.78 -6.79 4.99
C LEU A 60 -3.77 -7.90 4.58
N GLY A 61 -3.31 -8.97 3.94
CA GLY A 61 -4.16 -10.06 3.45
C GLY A 61 -4.90 -9.73 2.16
N VAL A 62 -4.36 -8.82 1.35
CA VAL A 62 -4.94 -8.41 0.06
C VAL A 62 -3.97 -8.76 -1.07
N ASP A 63 -4.48 -9.41 -2.11
CA ASP A 63 -3.74 -9.66 -3.35
C ASP A 63 -4.10 -8.64 -4.43
N MET A 64 -3.11 -8.23 -5.22
CA MET A 64 -3.32 -7.40 -6.40
C MET A 64 -3.40 -8.30 -7.64
N THR A 65 -4.45 -8.12 -8.45
CA THR A 65 -4.63 -8.84 -9.71
C THR A 65 -4.78 -7.85 -10.86
N ALA A 66 -4.16 -8.15 -11.99
CA ALA A 66 -4.41 -7.42 -13.23
C ALA A 66 -5.68 -7.97 -13.92
N LYS A 67 -6.43 -7.06 -14.56
CA LYS A 67 -7.52 -7.39 -15.46
C LYS A 67 -7.26 -6.66 -16.77
N ALA A 68 -7.55 -7.29 -17.90
CA ALA A 68 -7.51 -6.57 -19.17
C ALA A 68 -8.49 -5.39 -19.10
N HIS A 69 -8.08 -4.24 -19.61
CA HIS A 69 -9.05 -3.18 -19.90
C HIS A 69 -10.04 -3.76 -20.90
N ALA A 70 -11.34 -3.60 -20.64
CA ALA A 70 -12.33 -3.92 -21.65
C ALA A 70 -11.95 -3.11 -22.91
N ALA A 71 -11.64 -3.83 -23.99
CA ALA A 71 -11.52 -3.20 -25.29
C ALA A 71 -12.85 -2.46 -25.52
N ARG A 72 -12.77 -1.16 -25.78
CA ARG A 72 -13.95 -0.38 -26.17
C ARG A 72 -14.53 -0.96 -27.46
#